data_AF-A0A7C6INH9-F1
#
_entry.id   AF-A0A7C6INH9-F1
#
_cell.length_a   1.000
_cell.length_b   1.000
_cell.length_c   1.000
_cell.angle_alpha   90.00
_cell.angle_beta   90.00
_cell.angle_gamma   90.00
#
_symmetry.space_group_name_H-M   'P 1'
#
loop_
_entity.id
_entity.type
_entity.pdbx_description
1 polymer ?
#
loop_
_entity_poly.entity_id
_entity_poly.type
_entity_poly.pdbx_seq_one_letter_code
_entity_poly.pdbx_strand_id
1 'polypeptide(L)'
;PLGWELLLGRIPQLMVEVENIEIDGLIVAHTIINGKNIFFDIRSLRQRNEYVFKGADFLVAHLTVKESDLNNFFWHEIDPNEFLQIRIATDDISLEGKIPIFGGLQVGISVHGYLDIIDGSYLRFVPKDIEVRDTKLPSSLLEVVKDNYDLKLDLGLLSYPLKISQIILLEREMQIKMEVVQ
;
A
#
# COMPACT_ATOMS: atom_id res chain seq x y z
N PRO A 1 -21.77 -26.65 -7.02
CA PRO A 1 -22.27 -25.50 -7.82
C PRO A 1 -22.75 -25.98 -9.20
N LEU A 2 -23.95 -25.58 -9.62
CA LEU A 2 -24.61 -26.07 -10.86
C LEU A 2 -24.32 -25.18 -12.09
N GLY A 3 -23.59 -24.07 -11.93
CA GLY A 3 -23.11 -23.19 -13.01
C GLY A 3 -24.06 -22.05 -13.38
N TRP A 4 -25.33 -22.14 -12.99
CA TRP A 4 -26.37 -21.13 -13.28
C TRP A 4 -26.27 -19.89 -12.40
N GLU A 5 -25.52 -19.97 -11.30
CA GLU A 5 -25.40 -18.89 -10.30
C GLU A 5 -24.82 -17.61 -10.93
N LEU A 6 -23.90 -17.75 -11.89
CA LEU A 6 -23.34 -16.61 -12.64
C LEU A 6 -24.41 -15.87 -13.46
N LEU A 7 -25.38 -16.59 -14.01
CA LEU A 7 -26.50 -16.01 -14.76
C LEU A 7 -27.49 -15.25 -13.86
N LEU A 8 -27.41 -15.48 -12.55
CA LEU A 8 -28.19 -14.81 -11.51
C LEU A 8 -27.41 -13.68 -10.82
N GLY A 9 -26.21 -13.34 -11.29
CA GLY A 9 -25.40 -12.30 -10.66
C GLY A 9 -24.67 -12.77 -9.40
N ARG A 10 -24.37 -14.07 -9.27
CA ARG A 10 -23.71 -14.62 -8.08
C ARG A 10 -22.48 -15.45 -8.44
N ILE A 11 -21.39 -15.20 -7.74
CA ILE A 11 -20.17 -16.01 -7.76
C ILE A 11 -20.10 -16.77 -6.44
N PRO A 12 -20.33 -18.09 -6.41
CA PRO A 12 -20.33 -18.86 -5.17
C PRO A 12 -18.98 -18.83 -4.44
N GLN A 13 -17.89 -18.92 -5.20
CA GLN A 13 -16.53 -18.89 -4.70
C GLN A 13 -15.61 -18.25 -5.74
N LEU A 14 -14.71 -17.40 -5.28
CA LEU A 14 -13.68 -16.75 -6.08
C LEU A 14 -12.33 -16.98 -5.40
N MET A 15 -11.35 -17.44 -6.16
CA MET A 15 -9.95 -17.46 -5.76
C MET A 15 -9.15 -16.95 -6.95
N VAL A 16 -8.46 -15.83 -6.76
CA VAL A 16 -7.60 -15.21 -7.77
C VAL A 16 -6.23 -15.05 -7.14
N GLU A 17 -5.22 -15.46 -7.87
CA GLU A 17 -3.82 -15.26 -7.51
C GLU A 17 -3.15 -14.56 -8.69
N VAL A 18 -2.52 -13.43 -8.41
CA VAL A 18 -1.84 -12.62 -9.41
C VAL A 18 -0.48 -12.21 -8.88
N GLU A 19 0.50 -12.21 -9.76
CA GLU A 19 1.85 -11.75 -9.48
C GLU A 19 2.13 -10.45 -10.23
N ASN A 20 2.92 -9.57 -9.61
CA ASN A 20 3.43 -8.33 -10.20
C ASN A 20 2.33 -7.46 -10.83
N ILE A 21 1.28 -7.15 -10.05
CA ILE A 21 0.25 -6.21 -10.48
C ILE A 21 0.66 -4.79 -10.13
N GLU A 22 0.31 -3.84 -10.99
CA GLU A 22 0.51 -2.41 -10.71
C GLU A 22 -0.79 -1.82 -10.15
N ILE A 23 -0.70 -1.18 -8.98
CA ILE A 23 -1.79 -0.45 -8.33
C ILE A 23 -1.28 0.97 -8.07
N ASP A 24 -1.87 1.95 -8.77
CA ASP A 24 -1.53 3.37 -8.62
C ASP A 24 0.00 3.64 -8.71
N GLY A 25 0.67 2.98 -9.67
CA GLY A 25 2.12 3.09 -9.87
C GLY A 25 2.98 2.19 -8.96
N LEU A 26 2.40 1.59 -7.91
CA LEU A 26 3.10 0.65 -7.04
C LEU A 26 2.99 -0.79 -7.59
N ILE A 27 4.14 -1.45 -7.75
CA ILE A 27 4.16 -2.88 -8.04
C ILE A 27 3.88 -3.67 -6.76
N VAL A 28 2.79 -4.43 -6.78
CA VAL A 28 2.44 -5.43 -5.77
C VAL A 28 2.91 -6.79 -6.26
N ALA A 29 3.94 -7.32 -5.60
CA ALA A 29 4.62 -8.54 -6.01
C ALA A 29 3.68 -9.75 -6.03
N HIS A 30 2.78 -9.85 -5.05
CA HIS A 30 1.82 -10.96 -4.97
C HIS A 30 0.48 -10.50 -4.43
N THR A 31 -0.61 -10.99 -5.02
CA THR A 31 -1.98 -10.68 -4.63
C THR A 31 -2.82 -11.94 -4.63
N ILE A 32 -3.41 -12.28 -3.48
CA ILE A 32 -4.37 -13.37 -3.33
C ILE A 32 -5.71 -12.79 -2.93
N ILE A 33 -6.74 -13.01 -3.76
CA ILE A 33 -8.11 -12.60 -3.48
C ILE A 33 -8.96 -13.84 -3.27
N ASN A 34 -9.59 -13.91 -2.10
CA ASN A 34 -10.50 -14.98 -1.72
C ASN A 34 -11.88 -14.41 -1.45
N GLY A 35 -12.91 -14.96 -2.09
CA GLY A 35 -14.29 -14.52 -1.89
C GLY A 35 -15.28 -15.68 -1.84
N LYS A 36 -16.37 -15.47 -1.10
CA LYS A 36 -17.51 -16.39 -1.04
C LYS A 36 -18.81 -15.61 -1.19
N ASN A 37 -19.73 -16.20 -1.96
CA ASN A 37 -21.05 -15.64 -2.23
C ASN A 37 -21.00 -14.16 -2.64
N ILE A 38 -20.23 -13.86 -3.69
CA ILE A 38 -20.14 -12.50 -4.23
C ILE A 38 -21.38 -12.23 -5.09
N PHE A 39 -22.02 -11.09 -4.87
CA PHE A 39 -23.18 -10.63 -5.62
C PHE A 39 -22.80 -9.45 -6.51
N PHE A 40 -23.29 -9.45 -7.73
CA PHE A 40 -23.10 -8.37 -8.69
C PHE A 40 -24.37 -8.10 -9.49
N ASP A 41 -24.48 -6.90 -10.05
CA ASP A 41 -25.63 -6.52 -10.86
C ASP A 41 -25.56 -7.12 -12.27
N ILE A 42 -26.30 -8.20 -12.49
CA ILE A 42 -26.37 -8.86 -13.79
C ILE A 42 -27.01 -7.99 -14.88
N ARG A 43 -27.90 -7.04 -14.53
CA ARG A 43 -28.52 -6.15 -15.52
C ARG A 43 -27.51 -5.15 -16.04
N SER A 44 -26.73 -4.55 -15.14
CA SER A 44 -25.62 -3.66 -15.49
C SER A 44 -24.59 -4.37 -16.37
N LEU A 45 -24.22 -5.60 -16.02
CA LEU A 45 -23.26 -6.37 -16.81
C LEU A 45 -23.80 -6.67 -18.22
N ARG A 46 -25.06 -7.09 -18.38
CA ARG A 46 -25.60 -7.46 -19.70
C ARG A 46 -25.94 -6.28 -20.59
N GLN A 47 -26.43 -5.18 -20.02
CA GLN A 47 -26.92 -4.03 -20.80
C GLN A 47 -25.84 -2.98 -21.05
N ARG A 48 -24.90 -2.83 -20.11
CA ARG A 48 -23.87 -1.78 -20.14
C ARG A 48 -22.45 -2.33 -20.20
N ASN A 49 -22.27 -3.65 -20.13
CA ASN A 49 -20.95 -4.28 -19.99
C ASN A 49 -20.18 -3.78 -18.76
N GLU A 50 -20.92 -3.43 -17.70
CA GLU A 50 -20.39 -2.85 -16.47
C GLU A 50 -20.53 -3.86 -15.31
N TYR A 51 -19.41 -4.19 -14.68
CA TYR A 51 -19.43 -4.91 -13.41
C TYR A 51 -19.78 -3.95 -12.27
N VAL A 52 -20.84 -4.25 -11.53
CA VAL A 52 -21.23 -3.49 -10.35
C VAL A 52 -21.33 -4.44 -9.16
N PHE A 53 -20.40 -4.31 -8.22
CA PHE A 53 -20.39 -5.05 -6.97
C PHE A 53 -21.64 -4.72 -6.14
N LYS A 54 -22.28 -5.74 -5.56
CA LYS A 54 -23.46 -5.59 -4.69
C LYS A 54 -23.24 -6.10 -3.26
N GLY A 55 -22.23 -6.94 -3.04
CA GLY A 55 -21.91 -7.46 -1.71
C GLY A 55 -21.19 -8.81 -1.79
N ALA A 56 -20.68 -9.28 -0.65
CA ALA A 56 -20.15 -10.62 -0.49
C ALA A 56 -20.30 -11.05 0.97
N ASP A 57 -20.53 -12.33 1.22
CA ASP A 57 -20.49 -12.88 2.59
C ASP A 57 -19.06 -12.85 3.14
N PHE A 58 -18.09 -13.01 2.24
CA PHE A 58 -16.67 -12.98 2.54
C PHE A 58 -15.92 -12.48 1.30
N LEU A 59 -15.04 -11.49 1.48
CA LEU A 59 -14.10 -11.07 0.45
C LEU A 59 -12.86 -10.50 1.15
N VAL A 60 -11.72 -11.12 0.92
CA VAL A 60 -10.43 -10.77 1.51
C VAL A 60 -9.37 -10.75 0.43
N ALA A 61 -8.55 -9.71 0.43
CA ALA A 61 -7.36 -9.60 -0.39
C ALA A 61 -6.12 -9.59 0.50
N HIS A 62 -5.12 -10.37 0.13
CA HIS A 62 -3.78 -10.35 0.71
C HIS A 62 -2.83 -9.80 -0.34
N LEU A 63 -2.15 -8.71 -0.02
CA LEU A 63 -1.18 -8.06 -0.88
C LEU A 63 0.20 -8.18 -0.24
N THR A 64 1.21 -8.49 -1.05
CA THR A 64 2.62 -8.47 -0.64
C THR A 64 3.36 -7.45 -1.49
N VAL A 65 3.95 -6.47 -0.82
CA VAL A 65 4.76 -5.40 -1.43
C VAL A 65 6.20 -5.57 -0.96
N LYS A 66 7.15 -5.63 -1.90
CA LYS A 66 8.57 -5.71 -1.55
C LYS A 66 9.16 -4.33 -1.28
N GLU A 67 10.17 -4.26 -0.42
CA GLU A 67 10.94 -3.05 -0.16
C GLU A 67 11.49 -2.45 -1.47
N SER A 68 11.96 -3.28 -2.40
CA SER A 68 12.47 -2.80 -3.69
C SER A 68 11.40 -2.10 -4.53
N ASP A 69 10.20 -2.66 -4.57
CA ASP A 69 9.09 -2.12 -5.37
C ASP A 69 8.56 -0.82 -4.74
N LEU A 70 8.51 -0.79 -3.41
CA LEU A 70 8.15 0.40 -2.66
C LEU A 70 9.18 1.53 -2.83
N ASN A 71 10.48 1.20 -2.88
CA ASN A 71 11.52 2.18 -3.18
C ASN A 71 11.44 2.71 -4.60
N ASN A 72 11.21 1.85 -5.60
CA ASN A 72 11.03 2.27 -6.98
C ASN A 72 9.87 3.27 -7.11
N PHE A 73 8.74 2.98 -6.45
CA PHE A 73 7.61 3.91 -6.37
C PHE A 73 8.00 5.22 -5.68
N PHE A 74 8.62 5.13 -4.50
CA PHE A 74 9.03 6.30 -3.71
C PHE A 74 9.98 7.22 -4.46
N TRP A 75 10.95 6.68 -5.18
CA TRP A 75 11.86 7.46 -6.00
C TRP A 75 11.18 8.07 -7.21
N HIS A 76 10.22 7.37 -7.82
CA HIS A 76 9.49 7.93 -8.95
C HIS A 76 8.61 9.12 -8.55
N GLU A 77 7.88 8.99 -7.45
CA GLU A 77 6.83 9.94 -7.06
C GLU A 77 7.30 11.03 -6.08
N ILE A 78 8.23 10.71 -5.17
CA ILE A 78 8.54 11.55 -4.00
C ILE A 78 10.00 12.00 -3.96
N ASP A 79 10.95 11.10 -4.21
CA ASP A 79 12.40 11.41 -4.18
C ASP A 79 13.15 10.99 -5.47
N PRO A 80 12.96 11.70 -6.59
CA PRO A 80 13.62 11.37 -7.87
C PRO A 80 15.14 11.47 -7.87
N ASN A 81 15.73 12.07 -6.83
CA ASN A 81 17.17 12.16 -6.67
C ASN A 81 17.74 10.99 -5.85
N GLU A 82 16.88 10.09 -5.36
CA GLU A 82 17.24 8.90 -4.60
C GLU A 82 18.11 9.21 -3.36
N PHE A 83 17.80 10.32 -2.66
CA PHE A 83 18.54 10.70 -1.45
C PHE A 83 18.21 9.79 -0.27
N LEU A 84 16.95 9.34 -0.20
CA LEU A 84 16.41 8.47 0.84
C LEU A 84 15.90 7.18 0.22
N GLN A 85 15.89 6.11 1.01
CA GLN A 85 15.28 4.84 0.68
C GLN A 85 14.44 4.38 1.85
N ILE A 86 13.35 3.68 1.56
CA ILE A 86 12.54 3.00 2.55
C ILE A 86 13.24 1.69 2.94
N ARG A 87 13.33 1.44 4.24
CA ARG A 87 13.76 0.17 4.81
C ARG A 87 12.60 -0.46 5.56
N ILE A 88 12.36 -1.75 5.29
CA ILE A 88 11.36 -2.54 5.98
C ILE A 88 12.08 -3.62 6.78
N ALA A 89 12.00 -3.51 8.10
CA ALA A 89 12.44 -4.52 9.03
C ALA A 89 11.23 -5.18 9.71
N THR A 90 11.46 -6.22 10.49
CA THR A 90 10.39 -6.83 11.28
C THR A 90 9.83 -5.82 12.28
N ASP A 91 8.54 -5.53 12.16
CA ASP A 91 7.81 -4.54 12.98
C ASP A 91 8.33 -3.08 12.94
N ASP A 92 9.22 -2.74 12.00
CA ASP A 92 9.78 -1.39 11.87
C ASP A 92 9.87 -0.96 10.40
N ILE A 93 9.67 0.35 10.17
CA ILE A 93 9.83 0.97 8.86
C ILE A 93 10.54 2.32 9.03
N SER A 94 11.56 2.55 8.21
CA SER A 94 12.35 3.77 8.25
C SER A 94 12.62 4.34 6.86
N LEU A 95 12.88 5.64 6.81
CA LEU A 95 13.49 6.32 5.67
C LEU A 95 14.96 6.58 5.98
N GLU A 96 15.86 6.00 5.19
CA GLU A 96 17.29 6.06 5.42
C GLU A 96 18.04 6.60 4.21
N GLY A 97 19.04 7.45 4.44
CA GLY A 97 19.90 7.88 3.34
C GLY A 97 20.74 9.09 3.67
N LYS A 98 21.06 9.86 2.63
CA LYS A 98 21.91 11.05 2.73
C LYS A 98 21.25 12.20 2.00
N ILE A 99 20.92 13.24 2.75
CA ILE A 99 20.35 14.46 2.19
C ILE A 99 21.45 15.54 2.05
N PRO A 100 21.45 16.27 0.93
CA PRO A 100 22.31 17.43 0.79
C PRO A 100 21.80 18.58 1.67
N ILE A 101 22.68 19.19 2.46
CA ILE A 101 22.39 20.42 3.20
C ILE A 101 23.21 21.59 2.66
N PHE A 102 22.87 22.80 3.10
CA PHE A 102 23.58 24.03 2.70
C PHE A 102 25.10 23.88 2.83
N GLY A 103 25.82 24.24 1.77
CA GLY A 103 27.27 24.12 1.70
C GLY A 103 27.79 22.81 1.08
N GLY A 104 26.92 21.95 0.54
CA GLY A 104 27.30 20.73 -0.18
C GLY A 104 27.68 19.56 0.75
N LEU A 105 27.50 19.73 2.06
CA LEU A 105 27.67 18.65 3.03
C LEU A 105 26.51 17.66 2.89
N GLN A 106 26.80 16.37 2.93
CA GLN A 106 25.80 15.32 2.98
C GLN A 106 25.65 14.83 4.41
N VAL A 107 24.41 14.82 4.92
CA VAL A 107 24.12 14.34 6.27
C VAL A 107 23.38 13.01 6.18
N GLY A 108 23.92 12.00 6.85
CA GLY A 108 23.25 10.71 7.00
C GLY A 108 22.08 10.81 7.98
N ILE A 109 20.88 10.47 7.51
CA ILE A 109 19.66 10.46 8.31
C ILE A 109 19.01 9.08 8.31
N SER A 110 18.41 8.72 9.44
CA SER A 110 17.46 7.63 9.58
C SER A 110 16.20 8.18 10.25
N VAL A 111 15.05 7.99 9.63
CA VAL A 111 13.76 8.46 10.12
C VAL A 111 12.89 7.25 10.37
N HIS A 112 12.72 6.87 11.62
CA HIS A 112 11.86 5.77 12.01
C HIS A 112 10.42 6.26 12.13
N GLY A 113 9.47 5.43 11.73
CA GLY A 113 8.06 5.79 11.73
C GLY A 113 7.16 4.57 11.82
N TYR A 114 5.89 4.80 11.54
CA TYR A 114 4.89 3.74 11.42
C TYR A 114 3.97 4.03 10.24
N LEU A 115 3.25 3.00 9.80
CA LEU A 115 2.21 3.15 8.78
C LEU A 115 0.87 3.37 9.45
N ASP A 116 0.22 4.47 9.11
CA ASP A 116 -1.15 4.78 9.54
C ASP A 116 -2.14 4.49 8.40
N ILE A 117 -3.33 4.02 8.76
CA ILE A 117 -4.41 3.69 7.81
C ILE A 117 -5.38 4.87 7.75
N ILE A 118 -5.45 5.54 6.61
CA ILE A 118 -6.31 6.70 6.39
C ILE A 118 -7.44 6.32 5.45
N ASP A 119 -8.67 6.72 5.80
CA ASP A 119 -9.91 6.46 5.04
C ASP A 119 -10.14 4.99 4.65
N GLY A 120 -9.44 4.07 5.32
CA GLY A 120 -9.55 2.63 5.16
C GLY A 120 -8.80 2.02 3.97
N SER A 121 -8.32 2.78 2.98
CA SER A 121 -7.55 2.25 1.84
C SER A 121 -6.20 2.94 1.62
N TYR A 122 -5.93 4.02 2.33
CA TYR A 122 -4.66 4.74 2.22
C TYR A 122 -3.69 4.30 3.31
N LEU A 123 -2.44 4.07 2.93
CA LEU A 123 -1.33 3.96 3.86
C LEU A 123 -0.53 5.25 3.85
N ARG A 124 -0.26 5.79 5.03
CA ARG A 124 0.63 6.94 5.19
C ARG A 124 1.78 6.60 6.11
N PHE A 125 3.00 6.91 5.69
CA PHE A 125 4.14 6.89 6.61
C PHE A 125 4.09 8.08 7.55
N VAL A 126 4.11 7.82 8.85
CA VAL A 126 4.12 8.84 9.90
C VAL A 126 5.48 8.81 10.61
N PRO A 127 6.33 9.83 10.40
CA PRO A 127 7.60 9.93 11.11
C PRO A 127 7.39 10.02 12.62
N LYS A 128 8.12 9.21 13.37
CA LYS A 128 8.10 9.16 14.84
C LYS A 128 9.38 9.73 15.43
N ASP A 129 10.52 9.20 15.00
CA ASP A 129 11.85 9.51 15.55
C ASP A 129 12.86 9.73 14.42
N ILE A 130 13.85 10.62 14.62
CA ILE A 130 14.94 10.86 13.65
C ILE A 130 16.28 10.66 14.34
N GLU A 131 17.12 9.83 13.74
CA GLU A 131 18.52 9.65 14.08
C GLU A 131 19.42 10.31 13.01
N VAL A 132 20.40 11.08 13.46
CA VAL A 132 21.41 11.69 12.60
C VAL A 132 22.77 11.15 13.01
N ARG A 133 23.50 10.58 12.04
CA ARG A 133 24.77 9.89 12.34
C ARG A 133 25.87 10.80 12.89
N ASP A 134 25.85 12.10 12.58
CA ASP A 134 27.06 12.94 12.70
C ASP A 134 26.98 14.17 13.63
N THR A 135 25.84 14.55 14.26
CA THR A 135 25.79 15.59 15.34
C THR A 135 24.39 15.86 15.89
N LYS A 136 24.28 16.70 16.95
CA LYS A 136 23.02 17.23 17.52
C LYS A 136 22.11 17.79 16.41
N LEU A 137 20.87 17.31 16.38
CA LEU A 137 19.81 17.75 15.46
C LEU A 137 19.62 19.29 15.51
N PRO A 138 19.66 19.98 14.35
CA PRO A 138 18.87 21.17 14.15
C PRO A 138 17.40 20.74 14.09
N SER A 139 16.54 21.26 14.99
CA SER A 139 15.10 20.93 15.03
C SER A 139 14.36 21.19 13.71
N SER A 140 14.90 22.06 12.85
CA SER A 140 14.37 22.38 11.52
C SER A 140 14.41 21.23 10.51
N LEU A 141 15.24 20.20 10.72
CA LEU A 141 15.35 19.07 9.78
C LEU A 141 14.10 18.17 9.78
N LEU A 142 13.43 18.08 10.93
CA LEU A 142 12.24 17.25 11.10
C LEU A 142 11.05 17.85 10.34
N GLU A 143 10.98 19.19 10.26
CA GLU A 143 10.01 19.91 9.43
C GLU A 143 10.28 19.70 7.95
N VAL A 144 11.54 19.79 7.50
CA VAL A 144 11.90 19.52 6.10
C VAL A 144 11.51 18.11 5.67
N VAL A 145 11.74 17.09 6.51
CA VAL A 145 11.33 15.72 6.19
C VAL A 145 9.82 15.60 6.10
N LYS A 146 9.09 16.15 7.09
CA LYS A 146 7.62 16.11 7.11
C LYS A 146 6.97 16.85 5.93
N ASP A 147 7.56 17.97 5.51
CA ASP A 147 6.98 18.82 4.48
C ASP A 147 7.30 18.33 3.06
N ASN A 148 8.42 17.60 2.87
CA ASN A 148 8.88 17.18 1.54
C ASN A 148 8.73 15.68 1.26
N TYR A 149 8.60 14.83 2.28
CA TYR A 149 8.55 13.36 2.13
C TYR A 149 7.27 12.78 2.72
N ASP A 150 6.12 13.14 2.14
CA ASP A 150 4.79 12.61 2.51
C ASP A 150 4.47 11.35 1.69
N LEU A 151 4.94 10.20 2.14
CA LEU A 151 4.60 8.91 1.51
C LEU A 151 3.14 8.56 1.81
N LYS A 152 2.33 8.59 0.75
CA LYS A 152 0.94 8.12 0.73
C LYS A 152 0.78 7.09 -0.39
N LEU A 153 0.18 5.97 -0.06
CA LEU A 153 -0.16 4.91 -1.01
C LEU A 153 -1.66 4.71 -1.00
N ASP A 154 -2.30 4.82 -2.16
CA ASP A 154 -3.68 4.37 -2.35
C ASP A 154 -3.68 2.89 -2.74
N LEU A 155 -4.11 2.03 -1.80
CA LEU A 155 -4.29 0.61 -2.07
C LEU A 155 -5.72 0.29 -2.47
N GLY A 156 -6.50 1.32 -2.82
CA GLY A 156 -7.85 1.20 -3.34
C GLY A 156 -7.89 0.32 -4.58
N LEU A 157 -8.35 -0.91 -4.41
CA LEU A 157 -8.73 -1.78 -5.52
C LEU A 157 -10.04 -1.23 -6.12
N LEU A 158 -9.90 -0.27 -7.02
CA LEU A 158 -10.99 0.38 -7.74
C LEU A 158 -11.98 -0.68 -8.22
N SER A 159 -13.21 -0.62 -7.70
CA SER A 159 -14.40 -1.49 -7.93
C SER A 159 -14.86 -2.34 -6.74
N TYR A 160 -14.07 -2.50 -5.67
CA TYR A 160 -14.48 -3.26 -4.48
C TYR A 160 -14.36 -2.41 -3.19
N PRO A 161 -15.38 -2.41 -2.31
CA PRO A 161 -15.35 -1.66 -1.05
C PRO A 161 -14.52 -2.42 0.00
N LEU A 162 -13.22 -2.56 -0.25
CA LEU A 162 -12.26 -3.18 0.64
C LEU A 162 -11.58 -2.13 1.51
N LYS A 163 -11.37 -2.45 2.79
CA LYS A 163 -10.55 -1.66 3.71
C LYS A 163 -9.40 -2.50 4.24
N ILE A 164 -8.26 -1.85 4.46
CA ILE A 164 -7.10 -2.40 5.14
C ILE A 164 -7.52 -2.75 6.57
N SER A 165 -7.43 -4.04 6.90
CA SER A 165 -7.72 -4.56 8.24
C SER A 165 -6.46 -4.87 9.03
N GLN A 166 -5.35 -5.13 8.33
CA GLN A 166 -4.08 -5.48 8.96
C GLN A 166 -2.89 -5.15 8.06
N ILE A 167 -1.78 -4.74 8.68
CA ILE A 167 -0.48 -4.59 8.05
C ILE A 167 0.52 -5.39 8.90
N ILE A 168 1.38 -6.17 8.25
CA ILE A 168 2.47 -6.91 8.89
C ILE A 168 3.75 -6.52 8.16
N LEU A 169 4.76 -6.06 8.92
CA LEU A 169 6.08 -5.74 8.39
C LEU A 169 7.02 -6.91 8.67
N LEU A 170 7.61 -7.42 7.61
CA LEU A 170 8.60 -8.49 7.65
C LEU A 170 9.89 -7.98 7.00
N GLU A 171 10.99 -8.69 7.21
CA GLU A 171 12.27 -8.35 6.59
C GLU A 171 12.11 -8.17 5.07
N ARG A 172 12.27 -6.93 4.59
CA ARG A 172 12.18 -6.50 3.18
C ARG A 172 10.82 -6.64 2.50
N GLU A 173 9.74 -6.89 3.24
CA GLU A 173 8.40 -6.93 2.66
C GLU A 173 7.32 -6.48 3.63
N MET A 174 6.25 -5.93 3.05
CA MET A 174 5.04 -5.55 3.76
C MET A 174 3.89 -6.41 3.26
N GLN A 175 3.18 -7.04 4.19
CA GLN A 175 1.98 -7.81 3.92
C GLN A 175 0.76 -7.01 4.39
N ILE A 176 -0.20 -6.83 3.50
CA ILE A 176 -1.41 -6.05 3.74
C ILE A 176 -2.62 -6.96 3.57
N LYS A 177 -3.50 -6.97 4.57
CA LYS A 177 -4.79 -7.65 4.50
C LYS A 177 -5.88 -6.59 4.32
N MET A 178 -6.72 -6.81 3.31
CA MET A 178 -7.90 -5.98 3.06
C MET A 178 -9.16 -6.83 3.10
N GLU A 179 -10.25 -6.27 3.64
CA GLU A 179 -11.52 -6.97 3.85
C GLU A 179 -12.70 -6.10 3.46
N VAL A 180 -13.81 -6.71 3.07
CA VAL A 180 -15.02 -5.98 2.68
C VAL A 180 -15.62 -5.23 3.87
N VAL A 181 -16.01 -3.98 3.63
CA VAL A 181 -16.81 -3.22 4.58
C VAL A 181 -18.23 -3.76 4.59
N GLN A 182 -18.65 -4.30 5.73
CA GLN A 182 -20.04 -4.73 5.95
C GLN A 182 -20.94 -3.55 6.30
#